data_AF-A0A8C4CT20-F1
#
_entry.id   AF-A0A8C4CT20-F1
#
_cell.length_a   1.000
_cell.length_b   1.000
_cell.length_c   1.000
_cell.angle_alpha   90.00
_cell.angle_beta   90.00
_cell.angle_gamma   90.00
#
_symmetry.space_group_name_H-M   'P 1'
#
loop_
_entity.id
_entity.type
_entity.pdbx_description
1 polymer ?
#
loop_
_entity_poly.entity_id
_entity_poly.type
_entity_poly.pdbx_seq_one_letter_code
_entity_poly.pdbx_strand_id
1 'polypeptide(L)'
;MGRRSFRNDLLATPTSPARHSGSRWERDGGSLLLDAPLVPPVRDLPQQSESQAVVRVPTVPVVQVFGNCNRMWILISLSACRFALLLCASTTSTSAFFLVCSTKPNSDVPALEVTLYYESLCPGCRAFLTEQLFPTWTMLKDIMKVHLVPYGNAEERQNSVICQHGENECLGNMLESCIIHAVDHVAFQIIYCMESSSDVLKAAQLCLQLYAPSVRWETISSCATGAVGRSLMHKNAVKTRFLEPAHTHVPWVTFNGEYRDDWEDGAMSSLFSLVCSLYKGAQPPACTGVQKKLDRSFCLRL
;
A
#
# COMPACT_ATOMS: atom_id res chain seq x y z
N MET A 1 30.38 79.12 -27.57
CA MET A 1 28.93 78.87 -27.76
C MET A 1 28.53 77.78 -26.76
N GLY A 2 27.48 77.81 -25.96
CA GLY A 2 26.28 78.63 -25.97
C GLY A 2 25.07 77.76 -25.61
N ARG A 3 24.80 77.60 -24.29
CA ARG A 3 23.51 77.39 -23.57
C ARG A 3 22.38 76.60 -24.29
N ARG A 4 21.67 75.65 -23.64
CA ARG A 4 20.57 75.80 -22.65
C ARG A 4 20.02 74.38 -22.30
N SER A 5 19.21 74.08 -21.27
CA SER A 5 18.90 74.72 -19.97
C SER A 5 17.87 73.89 -19.15
N PHE A 6 18.21 73.52 -17.90
CA PHE A 6 17.38 73.60 -16.65
C PHE A 6 16.16 72.69 -16.34
N ARG A 7 16.26 72.00 -15.17
CA ARG A 7 15.31 71.97 -14.00
C ARG A 7 14.01 71.10 -14.07
N ASN A 8 13.43 70.57 -12.97
CA ASN A 8 13.65 70.81 -11.51
C ASN A 8 13.15 69.67 -10.56
N ASP A 9 13.73 69.57 -9.33
CA ASP A 9 13.16 69.57 -7.94
C ASP A 9 11.85 68.81 -7.58
N LEU A 10 11.57 68.25 -6.38
CA LEU A 10 12.21 67.99 -5.04
C LEU A 10 11.45 66.77 -4.38
N LEU A 11 11.99 65.90 -3.49
CA LEU A 11 12.16 65.98 -2.00
C LEU A 11 10.95 66.56 -1.20
N ALA A 12 10.50 66.08 -0.02
CA ALA A 12 10.84 64.90 0.83
C ALA A 12 9.72 64.63 1.90
N THR A 13 9.87 63.59 2.73
CA THR A 13 9.02 63.16 3.88
C THR A 13 8.91 64.15 5.05
N PRO A 14 7.92 63.99 5.98
CA PRO A 14 8.28 64.00 7.41
C PRO A 14 7.48 63.08 8.40
N THR A 15 8.21 62.40 9.29
CA THR A 15 8.04 62.19 10.76
C THR A 15 6.68 61.91 11.46
N SER A 16 6.68 60.92 12.37
CA SER A 16 5.76 60.77 13.54
C SER A 16 6.23 61.63 14.74
N PRO A 17 5.43 61.91 15.83
CA PRO A 17 5.14 60.90 16.88
C PRO A 17 3.87 61.05 17.80
N ALA A 18 3.52 59.93 18.49
CA ALA A 18 3.03 59.79 19.89
C ALA A 18 1.60 60.18 20.43
N ARG A 19 1.06 59.22 21.23
CA ARG A 19 0.34 59.29 22.56
C ARG A 19 -1.20 59.29 22.71
N HIS A 20 -1.65 58.39 23.62
CA HIS A 20 -2.92 58.32 24.40
C HIS A 20 -4.22 58.16 23.58
N SER A 21 -5.35 57.55 24.00
CA SER A 21 -5.90 56.88 25.22
C SER A 21 -7.00 55.89 24.72
N GLY A 22 -7.63 54.95 25.43
CA GLY A 22 -7.78 54.69 26.87
C GLY A 22 -9.26 54.60 27.32
N SER A 23 -10.05 53.65 26.81
CA SER A 23 -11.37 53.21 27.34
C SER A 23 -11.72 51.84 26.71
N ARG A 24 -11.99 50.75 27.47
CA ARG A 24 -13.11 50.47 28.41
C ARG A 24 -14.46 50.42 27.69
N TRP A 25 -14.85 49.20 27.28
CA TRP A 25 -16.22 48.85 26.94
C TRP A 25 -16.81 48.01 28.07
N GLU A 26 -17.95 48.45 28.58
CA GLU A 26 -18.64 47.83 29.71
C GLU A 26 -19.71 46.84 29.28
N ARG A 27 -20.14 46.03 30.24
CA ARG A 27 -21.18 45.01 30.07
C ARG A 27 -22.54 45.70 29.96
N ASP A 28 -23.29 45.41 28.91
CA ASP A 28 -24.74 45.50 28.94
C ASP A 28 -25.36 44.10 28.81
N GLY A 29 -26.26 43.79 29.74
CA GLY A 29 -27.02 42.55 29.73
C GLY A 29 -28.31 42.71 28.93
N GLY A 30 -28.43 41.97 27.82
CA GLY A 30 -29.66 41.84 27.05
C GLY A 30 -30.26 40.45 27.21
N SER A 31 -31.33 40.32 27.98
CA SER A 31 -32.08 39.06 28.11
C SER A 31 -32.88 38.80 26.83
N LEU A 32 -32.34 37.98 25.92
CA LEU A 32 -33.08 37.44 24.78
C LEU A 32 -33.39 35.96 25.00
N LEU A 33 -34.63 35.71 25.39
CA LEU A 33 -35.27 34.40 25.25
C LEU A 33 -35.29 34.06 23.76
N LEU A 34 -34.57 33.01 23.38
CA LEU A 34 -34.69 32.37 22.06
C LEU A 34 -35.25 30.97 22.30
N ASP A 35 -36.46 30.76 21.79
CA ASP A 35 -37.19 29.51 21.95
C ASP A 35 -36.43 28.34 21.31
N ALA A 36 -36.19 27.29 22.09
CA ALA A 36 -35.63 26.05 21.59
C ALA A 36 -36.67 25.32 20.71
N PRO A 37 -36.33 24.90 19.48
CA PRO A 37 -37.24 24.10 18.66
C PRO A 37 -37.55 22.77 19.34
N LEU A 38 -38.84 22.49 19.57
CA LEU A 38 -39.31 21.23 20.10
C LEU A 38 -38.98 20.09 19.14
N VAL A 39 -38.08 19.19 19.55
CA VAL A 39 -37.80 17.95 18.83
C VAL A 39 -39.04 17.05 18.92
N PRO A 40 -39.67 16.63 17.80
CA PRO A 40 -40.80 15.72 17.85
C PRO A 40 -40.34 14.32 18.31
N PRO A 41 -41.18 13.57 19.04
CA PRO A 41 -40.82 12.24 19.51
C PRO A 41 -40.53 11.30 18.33
N VAL A 42 -39.41 10.58 18.44
CA VAL A 42 -39.05 9.50 17.51
C VAL A 42 -40.14 8.45 17.57
N ARG A 43 -40.76 8.13 16.43
CA ARG A 43 -41.70 7.00 16.33
C ARG A 43 -40.92 5.70 16.38
N ASP A 44 -41.36 4.78 17.23
CA ASP A 44 -40.80 3.44 17.33
C ASP A 44 -40.81 2.74 15.96
N LEU A 45 -39.63 2.33 15.50
CA LEU A 45 -39.51 1.39 14.40
C LEU A 45 -39.85 -0.02 14.91
N PRO A 46 -40.65 -0.81 14.19
CA PRO A 46 -41.08 -2.11 14.66
C PRO A 46 -39.90 -3.06 14.80
N GLN A 47 -39.78 -3.70 15.97
CA GLN A 47 -38.83 -4.79 16.20
C GLN A 47 -39.07 -5.89 15.16
N GLN A 48 -38.12 -6.05 14.22
CA GLN A 48 -38.06 -7.28 13.44
C GLN A 48 -37.59 -8.40 14.36
N SER A 49 -38.38 -9.46 14.42
CA SER A 49 -38.10 -10.63 15.24
C SER A 49 -36.84 -11.34 14.74
N GLU A 50 -35.88 -11.55 15.64
CA GLU A 50 -34.74 -12.42 15.40
C GLU A 50 -35.24 -13.86 15.19
N SER A 51 -35.38 -14.26 13.93
CA SER A 51 -35.52 -15.66 13.58
C SER A 51 -34.15 -16.32 13.75
N GLN A 52 -33.93 -16.95 14.90
CA GLN A 52 -32.72 -17.72 15.18
C GLN A 52 -32.63 -18.93 14.22
N ALA A 53 -32.03 -18.69 13.05
CA ALA A 53 -31.61 -19.75 12.15
C ALA A 53 -30.45 -20.52 12.81
N VAL A 54 -30.77 -21.64 13.48
CA VAL A 54 -29.77 -22.56 14.04
C VAL A 54 -29.01 -23.20 12.90
N VAL A 55 -27.90 -22.58 12.49
CA VAL A 55 -26.93 -23.16 11.55
C VAL A 55 -26.25 -24.33 12.24
N ARG A 56 -26.79 -25.54 12.04
CA ARG A 56 -26.10 -26.79 12.40
C ARG A 56 -24.88 -26.94 11.51
N VAL A 57 -23.73 -26.52 12.00
CA VAL A 57 -22.43 -26.85 11.40
C VAL A 57 -22.28 -28.38 11.46
N PRO A 58 -22.08 -29.07 10.32
CA PRO A 58 -21.82 -30.50 10.35
C PRO A 58 -20.47 -30.76 11.02
N THR A 59 -20.47 -31.52 12.11
CA THR A 59 -19.26 -31.94 12.82
C THR A 59 -18.45 -32.88 11.94
N VAL A 60 -17.42 -32.36 11.26
CA VAL A 60 -16.42 -33.20 10.58
C VAL A 60 -15.57 -33.88 11.65
N PRO A 61 -15.43 -35.21 11.66
CA PRO A 61 -14.59 -35.90 12.63
C PRO A 61 -13.12 -35.54 12.40
N VAL A 62 -12.49 -34.91 13.40
CA VAL A 62 -11.04 -34.66 13.41
C VAL A 62 -10.33 -35.99 13.60
N VAL A 63 -9.82 -36.57 12.52
CA VAL A 63 -8.92 -37.73 12.59
C VAL A 63 -7.57 -37.25 13.12
N GLN A 64 -7.31 -37.48 14.41
CA GLN A 64 -6.00 -37.26 15.01
C GLN A 64 -5.01 -38.31 14.48
N VAL A 65 -4.20 -37.94 13.49
CA VAL A 65 -3.04 -38.74 13.08
C VAL A 65 -1.92 -38.49 14.09
N PHE A 66 -1.82 -39.37 15.10
CA PHE A 66 -0.65 -39.43 16.00
C PHE A 66 0.56 -40.00 15.26
N GLY A 67 1.23 -39.15 14.47
CA GLY A 67 2.54 -39.44 13.88
C GLY A 67 3.66 -39.03 14.83
N ASN A 68 4.27 -39.98 15.53
CA ASN A 68 5.40 -39.72 16.43
C ASN A 68 6.61 -39.17 15.66
N CYS A 69 6.90 -37.89 15.83
CA CYS A 69 8.09 -37.25 15.27
C CYS A 69 9.33 -37.62 16.10
N ASN A 70 9.97 -38.74 15.75
CA ASN A 70 11.21 -39.16 16.41
C ASN A 70 12.42 -38.46 15.77
N ARG A 71 13.33 -37.99 16.62
CA ARG A 71 14.39 -37.02 16.27
C ARG A 71 15.38 -37.56 15.24
N MET A 72 15.69 -36.75 14.22
CA MET A 72 16.95 -36.85 13.47
C MET A 72 17.44 -35.45 13.09
N TRP A 73 18.57 -35.02 13.64
CA TRP A 73 19.22 -33.78 13.23
C TRP A 73 19.93 -34.01 11.90
N ILE A 74 19.39 -33.45 10.80
CA ILE A 74 20.05 -33.48 9.49
C ILE A 74 20.78 -32.16 9.29
N LEU A 75 22.11 -32.20 9.44
CA LEU A 75 23.00 -31.13 9.02
C LEU A 75 23.00 -31.09 7.48
N ILE A 76 22.53 -29.99 6.90
CA ILE A 76 22.57 -29.79 5.44
C ILE A 76 24.00 -29.44 5.03
N SER A 77 24.75 -30.46 4.61
CA SER A 77 26.07 -30.28 4.00
C SER A 77 25.93 -29.85 2.54
N LEU A 78 26.62 -28.78 2.14
CA LEU A 78 26.69 -28.34 0.74
C LEU A 78 27.51 -29.32 -0.10
N SER A 79 26.87 -30.34 -0.66
CA SER A 79 27.44 -31.19 -1.74
C SER A 79 26.36 -31.92 -2.53
N ALA A 80 25.41 -31.18 -3.11
CA ALA A 80 24.48 -31.70 -4.12
C ALA A 80 25.16 -31.84 -5.51
N CYS A 81 26.34 -32.48 -5.56
CA CYS A 81 27.01 -32.82 -6.81
C CYS A 81 27.91 -34.05 -6.58
N ARG A 82 27.40 -35.22 -7.03
CA ARG A 82 27.95 -36.60 -7.06
C ARG A 82 27.03 -37.58 -6.33
N PHE A 83 26.17 -38.27 -7.09
CA PHE A 83 25.86 -39.71 -6.93
C PHE A 83 24.83 -40.12 -8.00
N ALA A 84 25.34 -40.54 -9.17
CA ALA A 84 24.55 -41.17 -10.23
C ALA A 84 25.48 -42.04 -11.10
N LEU A 85 25.96 -43.14 -10.52
CA LEU A 85 26.79 -44.13 -11.21
C LEU A 85 26.59 -45.48 -10.52
N LEU A 86 26.36 -46.53 -11.33
CA LEU A 86 26.08 -47.93 -10.94
C LEU A 86 24.70 -48.14 -10.27
N LEU A 87 23.86 -49.11 -10.64
CA LEU A 87 23.90 -50.17 -11.67
C LEU A 87 22.45 -50.57 -12.03
N CYS A 88 22.21 -51.00 -13.27
CA CYS A 88 21.29 -52.09 -13.59
C CYS A 88 21.55 -52.60 -15.00
N ALA A 89 22.12 -53.81 -15.11
CA ALA A 89 22.33 -54.49 -16.38
C ALA A 89 21.11 -55.36 -16.74
N SER A 90 20.90 -55.57 -18.04
CA SER A 90 19.99 -56.55 -18.64
C SER A 90 18.52 -56.57 -18.16
N THR A 91 17.64 -55.90 -18.91
CA THR A 91 16.61 -56.58 -19.74
C THR A 91 15.97 -55.60 -20.72
N THR A 92 15.45 -56.12 -21.83
CA THR A 92 14.94 -55.32 -22.96
C THR A 92 13.56 -54.73 -22.68
N SER A 93 13.50 -53.44 -22.36
CA SER A 93 12.29 -52.63 -22.56
C SER A 93 12.67 -51.17 -22.83
N THR A 94 12.39 -50.70 -24.04
CA THR A 94 12.71 -49.32 -24.48
C THR A 94 11.68 -48.33 -23.93
N SER A 95 11.76 -48.05 -22.64
CA SER A 95 11.11 -46.91 -22.00
C SER A 95 12.17 -46.05 -21.33
N ALA A 96 12.78 -45.18 -22.14
CA ALA A 96 13.66 -44.13 -21.61
C ALA A 96 12.81 -43.17 -20.76
N PHE A 97 12.84 -43.36 -19.45
CA PHE A 97 12.35 -42.36 -18.50
C PHE A 97 13.26 -41.14 -18.57
N PHE A 98 12.98 -40.26 -19.52
CA PHE A 98 13.54 -38.92 -19.57
C PHE A 98 13.13 -38.20 -18.29
N LEU A 99 14.04 -38.14 -17.33
CA LEU A 99 13.89 -37.33 -16.15
C LEU A 99 14.01 -35.87 -16.60
N VAL A 100 12.88 -35.30 -17.03
CA VAL A 100 12.77 -33.88 -17.39
C VAL A 100 12.98 -33.09 -16.12
N CYS A 101 14.25 -32.79 -15.83
CA CYS A 101 14.61 -31.78 -14.87
C CYS A 101 14.10 -30.47 -15.45
N SER A 102 12.91 -30.05 -15.00
CA SER A 102 12.35 -28.73 -15.32
C SER A 102 13.29 -27.67 -14.79
N THR A 103 14.27 -27.29 -15.61
CA THR A 103 15.06 -26.09 -15.41
C THR A 103 14.07 -24.95 -15.38
N LYS A 104 13.80 -24.45 -14.17
CA LYS A 104 13.16 -23.14 -13.99
C LYS A 104 13.95 -22.20 -14.90
N PRO A 105 13.33 -21.55 -15.90
CA PRO A 105 14.08 -20.69 -16.81
C PRO A 105 14.79 -19.68 -15.92
N ASN A 106 16.12 -19.67 -15.99
CA ASN A 106 16.94 -18.84 -15.13
C ASN A 106 16.78 -17.40 -15.63
N SER A 107 15.72 -16.73 -15.17
CA SER A 107 15.44 -15.34 -15.49
C SER A 107 16.45 -14.49 -14.73
N ASP A 108 17.64 -14.39 -15.32
CA ASP A 108 18.71 -13.47 -14.92
C ASP A 108 18.28 -11.99 -15.07
N VAL A 109 17.10 -11.76 -15.68
CA VAL A 109 16.40 -10.49 -15.71
C VAL A 109 15.64 -10.27 -14.39
N PRO A 110 15.96 -9.21 -13.62
CA PRO A 110 15.24 -8.83 -12.41
C PRO A 110 13.74 -8.60 -12.65
N ALA A 111 12.94 -8.76 -11.60
CA ALA A 111 11.54 -8.34 -11.61
C ALA A 111 11.44 -6.83 -11.88
N LEU A 112 10.41 -6.42 -12.63
CA LEU A 112 10.07 -5.01 -12.85
C LEU A 112 9.68 -4.39 -11.51
N GLU A 113 10.41 -3.36 -11.07
CA GLU A 113 10.05 -2.62 -9.86
C GLU A 113 8.95 -1.60 -10.18
N VAL A 114 7.85 -1.65 -9.44
CA VAL A 114 6.71 -0.73 -9.60
C VAL A 114 6.52 -0.02 -8.27
N THR A 115 6.84 1.27 -8.22
CA THR A 115 6.69 2.07 -6.99
C THR A 115 5.50 3.00 -7.11
N LEU A 116 4.54 2.85 -6.19
CA LEU A 116 3.38 3.71 -6.03
C LEU A 116 3.63 4.73 -4.90
N TYR A 117 3.52 6.01 -5.23
CA TYR A 117 3.49 7.14 -4.30
C TYR A 117 2.05 7.62 -4.17
N TYR A 118 1.50 7.62 -2.96
CA TYR A 118 0.06 7.74 -2.74
C TYR A 118 -0.30 8.29 -1.36
N GLU A 119 -1.60 8.53 -1.15
CA GLU A 119 -2.19 9.00 0.12
C GLU A 119 -3.37 8.10 0.51
N SER A 120 -3.45 7.73 1.79
CA SER A 120 -4.41 6.76 2.32
C SER A 120 -5.88 7.20 2.25
N LEU A 121 -6.19 8.48 1.99
CA LEU A 121 -7.58 8.94 1.83
C LEU A 121 -7.87 9.51 0.42
N CYS A 122 -6.89 9.60 -0.47
CA CYS A 122 -7.10 10.11 -1.83
C CYS A 122 -7.88 9.07 -2.69
N PRO A 123 -9.11 9.37 -3.17
CA PRO A 123 -9.95 8.37 -3.85
C PRO A 123 -9.30 7.73 -5.09
N GLY A 124 -8.53 8.49 -5.87
CA GLY A 124 -7.80 7.98 -7.03
C GLY A 124 -6.67 7.01 -6.66
N CYS A 125 -5.98 7.28 -5.55
CA CYS A 125 -4.95 6.38 -5.02
C CYS A 125 -5.55 5.03 -4.62
N ARG A 126 -6.69 5.09 -3.93
CA ARG A 126 -7.40 3.92 -3.42
C ARG A 126 -7.95 3.05 -4.54
N ALA A 127 -8.57 3.66 -5.55
CA ALA A 127 -9.00 2.98 -6.76
C ALA A 127 -7.82 2.32 -7.50
N PHE A 128 -6.73 3.04 -7.75
CA PHE A 128 -5.56 2.46 -8.42
C PHE A 128 -4.94 1.29 -7.62
N LEU A 129 -4.77 1.44 -6.30
CA LEU A 129 -4.20 0.40 -5.45
C LEU A 129 -5.06 -0.87 -5.44
N THR A 130 -6.38 -0.72 -5.31
CA THR A 130 -7.31 -1.85 -5.14
C THR A 130 -7.77 -2.48 -6.46
N GLU A 131 -7.91 -1.71 -7.54
CA GLU A 131 -8.45 -2.16 -8.83
C GLU A 131 -7.35 -2.48 -9.86
N GLN A 132 -6.21 -1.77 -9.84
CA GLN A 132 -5.10 -1.99 -10.79
C GLN A 132 -3.91 -2.71 -10.14
N LEU A 133 -3.34 -2.15 -9.06
CA LEU A 133 -2.05 -2.60 -8.52
C LEU A 133 -2.10 -3.97 -7.86
N PHE A 134 -3.01 -4.17 -6.90
CA PHE A 134 -3.11 -5.43 -6.15
C PHE A 134 -3.56 -6.63 -7.02
N PRO A 135 -4.55 -6.50 -7.92
CA PRO A 135 -4.92 -7.58 -8.84
C PRO A 135 -3.78 -7.92 -9.82
N THR A 136 -3.13 -6.90 -10.40
CA THR A 136 -1.99 -7.10 -11.31
C THR A 136 -0.84 -7.82 -10.62
N TRP A 137 -0.43 -7.37 -9.43
CA TRP A 137 0.60 -8.03 -8.64
C TRP A 137 0.24 -9.47 -8.29
N THR A 138 -1.01 -9.74 -7.91
CA THR A 138 -1.48 -11.10 -7.62
C THR A 138 -1.25 -12.06 -8.81
N MET A 139 -1.41 -11.57 -10.04
CA MET A 139 -1.17 -12.34 -11.27
C MET A 139 0.30 -12.37 -11.72
N LEU A 140 1.08 -11.31 -11.45
CA LEU A 140 2.41 -11.08 -12.04
C LEU A 140 3.57 -10.99 -11.03
N LYS A 141 3.37 -11.26 -9.73
CA LYS A 141 4.39 -11.19 -8.66
C LYS A 141 5.70 -11.96 -8.91
N ASP A 142 5.70 -12.95 -9.81
CA ASP A 142 6.93 -13.66 -10.22
C ASP A 142 7.86 -12.78 -11.09
N ILE A 143 7.33 -11.72 -11.71
CA ILE A 143 8.04 -10.77 -12.59
C ILE A 143 7.90 -9.31 -12.16
N MET A 144 7.18 -9.03 -11.07
CA MET A 144 6.80 -7.69 -10.62
C MET A 144 7.03 -7.54 -9.12
N LYS A 145 7.78 -6.50 -8.72
CA LYS A 145 8.11 -6.16 -7.33
C LYS A 145 7.48 -4.81 -6.99
N VAL A 146 6.55 -4.80 -6.03
CA VAL A 146 5.81 -3.59 -5.66
C VAL A 146 6.48 -2.88 -4.49
N HIS A 147 6.56 -1.56 -4.58
CA HIS A 147 6.96 -0.67 -3.50
C HIS A 147 5.86 0.35 -3.22
N LEU A 148 5.53 0.53 -1.94
CA LEU A 148 4.50 1.46 -1.48
C LEU A 148 5.15 2.61 -0.72
N VAL A 149 4.80 3.84 -1.07
CA VAL A 149 5.28 5.07 -0.43
C VAL A 149 4.08 5.93 -0.02
N PRO A 150 3.42 5.61 1.12
CA PRO A 150 2.34 6.42 1.66
C PRO A 150 2.89 7.75 2.19
N TYR A 151 2.61 8.84 1.47
CA TYR A 151 2.96 10.23 1.80
C TYR A 151 2.26 11.20 0.83
N GLY A 152 2.38 10.96 -0.48
CA GLY A 152 1.77 11.76 -1.55
C GLY A 152 2.07 13.27 -1.48
N ASN A 153 1.02 14.10 -1.62
CA ASN A 153 1.12 15.55 -1.59
C ASN A 153 1.21 16.13 -0.15
N ALA A 154 1.53 15.32 0.86
CA ALA A 154 1.72 15.83 2.21
C ALA A 154 2.91 16.82 2.27
N GLU A 155 2.89 17.73 3.24
CA GLU A 155 3.95 18.69 3.50
C GLU A 155 4.55 18.52 4.89
N GLU A 156 5.87 18.34 4.96
CA GLU A 156 6.62 18.50 6.22
C GLU A 156 6.79 19.98 6.55
N ARG A 157 6.25 20.42 7.69
CA ARG A 157 6.47 21.77 8.23
C ARG A 157 7.05 21.70 9.63
N GLN A 158 8.35 21.99 9.74
CA GLN A 158 9.13 21.93 10.98
C GLN A 158 9.06 20.55 11.68
N ASN A 159 8.07 20.34 12.56
CA ASN A 159 7.88 19.14 13.37
C ASN A 159 6.53 18.46 13.14
N SER A 160 5.70 18.96 12.21
CA SER A 160 4.43 18.37 11.82
C SER A 160 4.42 17.98 10.33
N VAL A 161 3.51 17.08 9.99
CA VAL A 161 3.15 16.73 8.61
C VAL A 161 1.73 17.18 8.40
N ILE A 162 1.46 17.85 7.28
CA ILE A 162 0.14 18.34 6.89
C ILE A 162 -0.28 17.55 5.64
N CYS A 163 -1.45 16.91 5.69
CA CYS A 163 -1.97 16.09 4.60
C CYS A 163 -3.25 16.72 4.03
N GLN A 164 -3.54 16.49 2.75
CA GLN A 164 -4.62 17.19 2.03
C GLN A 164 -6.00 16.85 2.59
N HIS A 165 -6.19 15.60 3.03
CA HIS A 165 -7.43 15.10 3.62
C HIS A 165 -7.39 15.12 5.16
N GLY A 166 -6.50 15.92 5.75
CA GLY A 166 -6.43 16.21 7.19
C GLY A 166 -5.70 15.17 8.04
N GLU A 167 -5.86 15.25 9.37
CA GLU A 167 -5.10 14.44 10.34
C GLU A 167 -5.34 12.92 10.18
N ASN A 168 -6.53 12.52 9.74
CA ASN A 168 -6.87 11.12 9.50
C ASN A 168 -6.04 10.50 8.37
N GLU A 169 -5.72 11.27 7.32
CA GLU A 169 -4.81 10.83 6.26
C GLU A 169 -3.37 10.76 6.75
N CYS A 170 -2.93 11.76 7.52
CA CYS A 170 -1.59 11.69 8.13
C CYS A 170 -1.45 10.45 9.03
N LEU A 171 -2.51 10.08 9.77
CA LEU A 171 -2.53 8.86 10.58
C LEU A 171 -2.59 7.59 9.72
N GLY A 172 -3.34 7.58 8.61
CA GLY A 172 -3.42 6.44 7.68
C GLY A 172 -2.07 6.17 7.02
N ASN A 173 -1.49 7.19 6.38
CA ASN A 173 -0.14 7.16 5.81
C ASN A 173 0.91 6.66 6.82
N MET A 174 0.76 7.03 8.09
CA MET A 174 1.65 6.64 9.20
C MET A 174 1.45 5.18 9.63
N LEU A 175 0.21 4.71 9.76
CA LEU A 175 -0.11 3.32 10.06
C LEU A 175 0.43 2.39 8.98
N GLU A 176 0.21 2.74 7.71
CA GLU A 176 0.68 1.97 6.55
C GLU A 176 2.21 1.94 6.48
N SER A 177 2.88 3.07 6.71
CA SER A 177 4.34 3.13 6.87
C SER A 177 4.85 2.18 7.96
N CYS A 178 4.17 2.14 9.10
CA CYS A 178 4.51 1.25 10.22
C CYS A 178 4.22 -0.23 9.92
N ILE A 179 3.18 -0.53 9.13
CA ILE A 179 2.85 -1.89 8.67
C ILE A 179 3.92 -2.37 7.69
N ILE A 180 4.33 -1.56 6.70
CA ILE A 180 5.46 -1.86 5.81
C ILE A 180 6.72 -2.13 6.62
N HIS A 181 7.03 -1.29 7.60
CA HIS A 181 8.23 -1.46 8.43
C HIS A 181 8.21 -2.74 9.29
N ALA A 182 7.06 -3.10 9.87
CA ALA A 182 6.94 -4.22 10.80
C ALA A 182 6.73 -5.58 10.12
N VAL A 183 6.02 -5.62 8.99
CA VAL A 183 5.53 -6.85 8.35
C VAL A 183 5.61 -6.83 6.82
N ASP A 184 6.63 -6.18 6.24
CA ASP A 184 6.93 -6.04 4.80
C ASP A 184 6.40 -7.19 3.91
N HIS A 185 6.78 -8.44 4.22
CA HIS A 185 6.38 -9.67 3.51
C HIS A 185 4.86 -9.92 3.32
N VAL A 186 3.99 -9.29 4.12
CA VAL A 186 2.52 -9.32 4.00
C VAL A 186 1.88 -7.91 4.07
N ALA A 187 2.69 -6.86 4.07
CA ALA A 187 2.23 -5.48 4.23
C ALA A 187 1.27 -5.06 3.11
N PHE A 188 1.51 -5.50 1.87
CA PHE A 188 0.66 -5.13 0.74
C PHE A 188 -0.76 -5.72 0.85
N GLN A 189 -0.92 -6.95 1.35
CA GLN A 189 -2.23 -7.55 1.61
C GLN A 189 -3.00 -6.81 2.72
N ILE A 190 -2.29 -6.37 3.76
CA ILE A 190 -2.86 -5.58 4.86
C ILE A 190 -3.33 -4.21 4.36
N ILE A 191 -2.48 -3.51 3.61
CA ILE A 191 -2.79 -2.18 3.04
C ILE A 191 -3.93 -2.29 2.02
N TYR A 192 -3.93 -3.29 1.13
CA TYR A 192 -5.05 -3.55 0.23
C TYR A 192 -6.38 -3.75 0.99
N CYS A 193 -6.36 -4.48 2.11
CA CYS A 193 -7.53 -4.67 2.96
C CYS A 193 -7.99 -3.37 3.63
N MET A 194 -7.06 -2.54 4.12
CA MET A 194 -7.36 -1.22 4.68
C MET A 194 -7.98 -0.31 3.62
N GLU A 195 -7.36 -0.25 2.45
CA GLU A 195 -7.74 0.62 1.35
C GLU A 195 -9.01 0.17 0.61
N SER A 196 -9.42 -1.09 0.78
CA SER A 196 -10.73 -1.59 0.34
C SER A 196 -11.87 -1.27 1.32
N SER A 197 -11.58 -0.77 2.51
CA SER A 197 -12.58 -0.45 3.55
C SER A 197 -13.27 0.90 3.30
N SER A 198 -14.52 1.05 3.75
CA SER A 198 -15.14 2.39 3.82
C SER A 198 -14.46 3.31 4.84
N ASP A 199 -13.74 2.74 5.81
CA ASP A 199 -12.94 3.44 6.82
C ASP A 199 -11.58 2.74 6.96
N VAL A 200 -10.55 3.36 6.38
CA VAL A 200 -9.17 2.84 6.31
C VAL A 200 -8.55 2.71 7.71
N LEU A 201 -8.82 3.67 8.60
CA LEU A 201 -8.27 3.70 9.96
C LEU A 201 -8.89 2.62 10.85
N LYS A 202 -10.22 2.46 10.82
CA LYS A 202 -10.91 1.40 11.59
C LYS A 202 -10.57 -0.01 11.08
N ALA A 203 -10.28 -0.16 9.78
CA ALA A 203 -9.89 -1.44 9.21
C ALA A 203 -8.48 -1.90 9.61
N ALA A 204 -7.56 -0.97 9.90
CA ALA A 204 -6.14 -1.25 10.14
C ALA A 204 -5.88 -2.41 11.13
N GLN A 205 -6.56 -2.44 12.27
CA GLN A 205 -6.39 -3.50 13.26
C GLN A 205 -6.92 -4.85 12.78
N LEU A 206 -8.08 -4.89 12.12
CA LEU A 206 -8.69 -6.11 11.61
C LEU A 206 -7.89 -6.70 10.44
N CYS A 207 -7.42 -5.84 9.52
CA CYS A 207 -6.56 -6.24 8.41
C CYS A 207 -5.20 -6.76 8.89
N LEU A 208 -4.59 -6.13 9.90
CA LEU A 208 -3.38 -6.65 10.55
C LEU A 208 -3.63 -8.05 11.15
N GLN A 209 -4.73 -8.24 11.88
CA GLN A 209 -5.09 -9.53 12.48
C GLN A 209 -5.37 -10.61 11.44
N LEU A 210 -5.92 -10.26 10.26
CA LEU A 210 -6.22 -11.19 9.19
C LEU A 210 -4.96 -11.78 8.53
N TYR A 211 -3.93 -10.96 8.27
CA TYR A 211 -2.73 -11.39 7.53
C TYR A 211 -1.48 -11.58 8.39
N ALA A 212 -1.41 -10.96 9.57
CA ALA A 212 -0.29 -11.04 10.50
C ALA A 212 -0.76 -11.23 11.96
N PRO A 213 -1.54 -12.28 12.29
CA PRO A 213 -2.15 -12.49 13.61
C PRO A 213 -1.15 -12.62 14.78
N SER A 214 0.12 -12.92 14.48
CA SER A 214 1.20 -12.95 15.47
C SER A 214 1.72 -11.56 15.87
N VAL A 215 1.41 -10.50 15.10
CA VAL A 215 1.84 -9.13 15.37
C VAL A 215 0.77 -8.40 16.16
N ARG A 216 1.18 -7.85 17.30
CA ARG A 216 0.29 -7.12 18.20
C ARG A 216 -0.06 -5.75 17.62
N TRP A 217 -1.32 -5.34 17.77
CA TRP A 217 -1.77 -4.01 17.37
C TRP A 217 -0.97 -2.88 18.05
N GLU A 218 -0.54 -3.09 19.30
CA GLU A 218 0.29 -2.12 20.01
C GLU A 218 1.63 -1.84 19.30
N THR A 219 2.18 -2.80 18.57
CA THR A 219 3.41 -2.61 17.78
C THR A 219 3.20 -1.58 16.66
N ILE A 220 2.05 -1.62 15.98
CA ILE A 220 1.73 -0.70 14.88
C ILE A 220 1.29 0.68 15.42
N SER A 221 0.38 0.70 16.40
CA SER A 221 -0.16 1.95 16.95
C SER A 221 0.88 2.77 17.75
N SER A 222 1.79 2.11 18.48
CA SER A 222 2.92 2.81 19.13
C SER A 222 4.00 3.26 18.14
N CYS A 223 4.19 2.53 17.03
CA CYS A 223 5.02 3.00 15.92
C CYS A 223 4.44 4.29 15.34
N ALA A 224 3.15 4.30 15.00
CA ALA A 224 2.49 5.41 14.31
C ALA A 224 2.43 6.69 15.16
N THR A 225 2.25 6.56 16.47
CA THR A 225 2.29 7.70 17.42
C THR A 225 3.70 8.06 17.90
N GLY A 226 4.72 7.28 17.50
CA GLY A 226 6.06 7.33 18.06
C GLY A 226 7.12 8.03 17.22
N ALA A 227 8.38 7.92 17.66
CA ALA A 227 9.54 8.40 16.88
C ALA A 227 9.82 7.53 15.64
N VAL A 228 9.47 6.24 15.67
CA VAL A 228 9.65 5.32 14.55
C VAL A 228 8.77 5.74 13.38
N GLY A 229 7.45 5.92 13.59
CA GLY A 229 6.53 6.43 12.58
C GLY A 229 7.00 7.75 11.98
N ARG A 230 7.32 8.75 12.80
CA ARG A 230 7.84 10.03 12.30
C ARG A 230 9.10 9.89 11.44
N SER A 231 10.01 8.97 11.79
CA SER A 231 11.19 8.67 10.95
C SER A 231 10.81 7.99 9.62
N LEU A 232 9.80 7.12 9.60
CA LEU A 232 9.30 6.48 8.38
C LEU A 232 8.59 7.48 7.48
N MET A 233 7.72 8.32 8.05
CA MET A 233 7.05 9.40 7.33
C MET A 233 8.05 10.37 6.69
N HIS A 234 9.10 10.78 7.44
CA HIS A 234 10.18 11.60 6.89
C HIS A 234 10.94 10.90 5.75
N LYS A 235 11.21 9.58 5.85
CA LYS A 235 11.82 8.81 4.76
C LYS A 235 10.94 8.79 3.52
N ASN A 236 9.62 8.68 3.67
CA ASN A 236 8.69 8.76 2.55
C ASN A 236 8.65 10.18 1.97
N ALA A 237 8.61 11.23 2.81
CA ALA A 237 8.71 12.62 2.40
C ALA A 237 9.94 12.90 1.53
N VAL A 238 11.10 12.39 1.97
CA VAL A 238 12.37 12.45 1.24
C VAL A 238 12.27 11.71 -0.09
N LYS A 239 11.76 10.46 -0.11
CA LYS A 239 11.57 9.69 -1.37
C LYS A 239 10.69 10.43 -2.37
N THR A 240 9.56 10.96 -1.93
CA THR A 240 8.61 11.68 -2.80
C THR A 240 9.16 13.02 -3.29
N ARG A 241 9.93 13.73 -2.45
CA ARG A 241 10.57 15.02 -2.80
C ARG A 241 11.70 14.88 -3.83
N PHE A 242 12.37 13.73 -3.88
CA PHE A 242 13.44 13.41 -4.84
C PHE A 242 12.94 12.66 -6.10
N LEU A 243 11.64 12.72 -6.39
CA LEU A 243 11.11 12.30 -7.69
C LEU A 243 11.57 13.24 -8.79
N GLU A 244 11.99 12.67 -9.92
CA GLU A 244 12.39 13.38 -11.13
C GLU A 244 11.61 12.82 -12.34
N PRO A 245 10.71 13.59 -12.98
CA PRO A 245 10.27 14.93 -12.55
C PRO A 245 9.54 14.88 -11.20
N ALA A 246 9.49 16.01 -10.52
CA ALA A 246 8.69 16.15 -9.31
C ALA A 246 7.21 15.83 -9.60
N HIS A 247 6.60 14.95 -8.80
CA HIS A 247 5.20 14.59 -8.96
C HIS A 247 4.29 15.82 -8.93
N THR A 248 3.26 15.81 -9.79
CA THR A 248 2.29 16.90 -9.93
C THR A 248 0.92 16.55 -9.34
N HIS A 249 0.71 15.28 -9.04
CA HIS A 249 -0.53 14.71 -8.54
C HIS A 249 -0.26 13.33 -7.90
N VAL A 250 -1.32 12.68 -7.40
CA VAL A 250 -1.29 11.28 -6.93
C VAL A 250 -2.55 10.54 -7.43
N PRO A 251 -2.52 9.21 -7.62
CA PRO A 251 -1.38 8.31 -7.46
C PRO A 251 -0.29 8.57 -8.49
N TRP A 252 0.98 8.55 -8.07
CA TRP A 252 2.13 8.71 -8.96
C TRP A 252 2.90 7.39 -9.03
N VAL A 253 3.15 6.89 -10.24
CA VAL A 253 3.68 5.54 -10.46
C VAL A 253 5.00 5.59 -11.23
N THR A 254 6.00 4.86 -10.74
CA THR A 254 7.30 4.73 -11.43
C THR A 254 7.63 3.26 -11.71
N PHE A 255 8.33 3.03 -12.82
CA PHE A 255 8.77 1.72 -13.29
C PHE A 255 10.29 1.69 -13.33
N ASN A 256 10.92 0.82 -12.54
CA ASN A 256 12.37 0.82 -12.26
C ASN A 256 12.92 2.19 -11.82
N GLY A 257 12.10 3.00 -11.13
CA GLY A 257 12.44 4.35 -10.68
C GLY A 257 12.31 5.45 -11.73
N GLU A 258 11.93 5.12 -12.97
CA GLU A 258 11.65 6.09 -14.04
C GLU A 258 10.14 6.39 -14.11
N TYR A 259 9.80 7.66 -14.37
CA TYR A 259 8.45 8.12 -14.68
C TYR A 259 8.37 8.54 -16.16
N ARG A 260 7.27 8.19 -16.84
CA ARG A 260 6.93 8.65 -18.19
C ARG A 260 5.42 8.76 -18.32
N ASP A 261 4.91 9.84 -18.92
CA ASP A 261 3.46 10.10 -19.01
C ASP A 261 2.70 8.96 -19.73
N ASP A 262 3.28 8.38 -20.79
CA ASP A 262 2.69 7.25 -21.53
C ASP A 262 2.70 5.93 -20.74
N TRP A 263 3.56 5.81 -19.73
CA TRP A 263 3.50 4.70 -18.77
C TRP A 263 2.47 4.94 -17.67
N GLU A 264 2.24 6.18 -17.25
CA GLU A 264 1.17 6.48 -16.31
C GLU A 264 -0.21 6.27 -16.95
N ASP A 265 -0.44 6.80 -18.15
CA ASP A 265 -1.66 6.54 -18.94
C ASP A 265 -1.89 5.02 -19.13
N GLY A 266 -0.82 4.30 -19.47
CA GLY A 266 -0.84 2.84 -19.60
C GLY A 266 -1.17 2.12 -18.29
N ALA A 267 -0.68 2.61 -17.16
CA ALA A 267 -0.93 2.06 -15.83
C ALA A 267 -2.39 2.29 -15.39
N MET A 268 -2.93 3.49 -15.63
CA MET A 268 -4.32 3.84 -15.30
C MET A 268 -5.32 3.07 -16.18
N SER A 269 -4.98 2.79 -17.43
CA SER A 269 -5.82 1.98 -18.33
C SER A 269 -5.73 0.48 -18.04
N SER A 270 -4.51 -0.09 -17.99
CA SER A 270 -4.27 -1.50 -17.74
C SER A 270 -2.83 -1.74 -17.28
N LEU A 271 -2.60 -1.59 -15.97
CA LEU A 271 -1.28 -1.85 -15.37
C LEU A 271 -0.77 -3.26 -15.71
N PHE A 272 -1.65 -4.26 -15.76
CA PHE A 272 -1.32 -5.61 -16.20
C PHE A 272 -0.66 -5.64 -17.58
N SER A 273 -1.28 -4.98 -18.57
CA SER A 273 -0.77 -4.95 -19.95
C SER A 273 0.57 -4.22 -20.04
N LEU A 274 0.73 -3.14 -19.27
CA LEU A 274 1.97 -2.37 -19.19
C LEU A 274 3.10 -3.17 -18.52
N VAL A 275 2.87 -3.81 -17.38
CA VAL A 275 3.88 -4.65 -16.70
C VAL A 275 4.35 -5.76 -17.64
N CYS A 276 3.43 -6.40 -18.37
CA CYS A 276 3.76 -7.40 -19.37
C CYS A 276 4.62 -6.86 -20.53
N SER A 277 4.40 -5.63 -21.00
CA SER A 277 5.18 -5.03 -22.12
C SER A 277 6.53 -4.46 -21.67
N LEU A 278 6.62 -3.97 -20.42
CA LEU A 278 7.86 -3.45 -19.85
C LEU A 278 8.82 -4.56 -19.40
N TYR A 279 8.32 -5.69 -18.92
CA TYR A 279 9.17 -6.80 -18.48
C TYR A 279 10.03 -7.37 -19.61
N LYS A 280 11.36 -7.44 -19.40
CA LYS A 280 12.34 -7.84 -20.42
C LYS A 280 12.73 -9.33 -20.38
N GLY A 281 12.23 -10.08 -19.41
CA GLY A 281 12.48 -11.52 -19.29
C GLY A 281 11.46 -12.36 -20.06
N ALA A 282 11.49 -13.67 -19.84
CA ALA A 282 10.51 -14.58 -20.41
C ALA A 282 9.12 -14.28 -19.83
N GLN A 283 8.19 -13.78 -20.65
CA GLN A 283 6.85 -13.42 -20.21
C GLN A 283 6.11 -14.64 -19.61
N PRO A 284 5.44 -14.48 -18.44
CA PRO A 284 4.66 -15.55 -17.85
C PRO A 284 3.43 -15.88 -18.71
N PRO A 285 2.84 -17.08 -18.56
CA PRO A 285 1.62 -17.49 -19.28
C PRO A 285 0.46 -16.48 -19.21
N ALA A 286 0.36 -15.74 -18.10
CA ALA A 286 -0.62 -14.68 -17.91
C ALA A 286 -0.49 -13.56 -18.97
N CYS A 287 0.74 -13.15 -19.29
CA CYS A 287 1.01 -12.09 -20.27
C CYS A 287 0.81 -12.54 -21.73
N THR A 288 0.96 -13.83 -22.02
CA THR A 288 0.89 -14.37 -23.39
C THR A 288 -0.45 -15.00 -23.76
N GLY A 289 -1.38 -15.11 -22.79
CA GLY A 289 -2.66 -15.82 -22.96
C GLY A 289 -2.52 -17.34 -23.15
N VAL A 290 -1.30 -17.88 -23.10
CA VAL A 290 -1.05 -19.32 -23.29
C VAL A 290 -1.49 -20.06 -22.03
N GLN A 291 -2.67 -20.66 -22.09
CA GLN A 291 -3.15 -21.55 -21.02
C GLN A 291 -2.11 -22.65 -20.76
N LYS A 292 -1.57 -22.71 -19.53
CA LYS A 292 -0.85 -23.91 -19.09
C LYS A 292 -1.82 -25.08 -19.20
N LYS A 293 -1.54 -26.02 -20.11
CA LYS A 293 -2.35 -27.22 -20.32
C LYS A 293 -2.39 -27.99 -19.00
N LEU A 294 -3.46 -27.82 -18.23
CA LEU A 294 -3.60 -28.42 -16.91
C LEU A 294 -3.55 -29.94 -17.09
N ASP A 295 -2.56 -30.60 -16.50
CA ASP A 295 -2.50 -32.06 -16.58
C ASP A 295 -3.58 -32.65 -15.68
N ARG A 296 -4.70 -33.05 -16.31
CA ARG A 296 -5.86 -33.63 -15.64
C ARG A 296 -5.60 -35.05 -15.13
N SER A 297 -4.38 -35.60 -15.30
CA SER A 297 -3.96 -36.89 -14.75
C SER A 297 -4.18 -37.01 -13.23
N PHE A 298 -4.05 -35.90 -12.50
CA PHE A 298 -4.30 -35.84 -11.05
C PHE A 298 -5.79 -35.88 -10.66
N CYS A 299 -6.71 -35.52 -11.55
CA CYS A 299 -8.15 -35.50 -11.26
C CYS A 299 -8.86 -36.84 -11.53
N LEU A 300 -8.13 -37.87 -11.97
CA LEU A 300 -8.66 -39.20 -12.33
C LEU A 300 -8.10 -40.32 -11.43
N ARG A 301 -7.62 -39.97 -10.23
CA ARG A 301 -7.11 -40.92 -9.21
C ARG A 301 -7.71 -40.65 -7.82
N LEU A 302 -9.03 -40.43 -7.77
CA LEU A 302 -9.87 -40.50 -6.58
C LEU A 302 -11.07 -41.40 -6.90
#